data_AF-A0A7X3V7V6-F1
#
_entry.id   AF-A0A7X3V7V6-F1
#
_cell.length_a   1.000
_cell.length_b   1.000
_cell.length_c   1.000
_cell.angle_alpha   90.00
_cell.angle_beta   90.00
_cell.angle_gamma   90.00
#
_symmetry.space_group_name_H-M   'P 1'
#
loop_
_entity.id
_entity.type
_entity.pdbx_description
1 polymer ?
#
loop_
_entity_poly.entity_id
_entity_poly.type
_entity_poly.pdbx_seq_one_letter_code
_entity_poly.pdbx_strand_id
1 'polypeptide(L)' 'MEKVKTLPWDVIDHWETDEDILSYLKVVLEDPDPDLIALTLVDIARAKGVLNELEVRLRKGKEAAVSGQ' A
#
# COMPACT_ATOMS: atom_id res chain seq x y z
N MET A 1 35.50 -11.86 -3.37
CA MET A 1 34.16 -11.91 -4.01
C MET A 1 33.55 -10.53 -3.86
N GLU A 2 33.17 -9.91 -4.97
CA GLU A 2 32.46 -8.63 -4.94
C GLU A 2 31.02 -8.89 -4.47
N LYS A 3 30.49 -8.03 -3.58
CA LYS A 3 29.12 -8.19 -3.07
C LYS A 3 28.13 -7.66 -4.11
N VAL A 4 27.13 -8.47 -4.43
CA VAL A 4 26.01 -8.06 -5.29
C VAL A 4 25.20 -6.98 -4.55
N LYS A 5 24.90 -5.88 -5.23
CA LYS A 5 24.00 -4.85 -4.70
C LYS A 5 22.55 -5.31 -4.88
N THR A 6 21.78 -5.27 -3.81
CA THR A 6 20.34 -5.56 -3.82
C THR A 6 19.56 -4.30 -3.46
N LEU A 7 18.29 -4.27 -3.85
CA LEU A 7 17.33 -3.25 -3.44
C LEU A 7 16.30 -3.88 -2.48
N PRO A 8 15.70 -3.09 -1.57
CA PRO A 8 14.50 -3.52 -0.85
C PRO A 8 13.40 -3.89 -1.85
N TRP A 9 12.63 -4.93 -1.54
CA TRP A 9 11.53 -5.38 -2.38
C TRP A 9 10.20 -4.85 -1.82
N ASP A 10 9.36 -4.28 -2.69
CA ASP A 10 7.97 -3.89 -2.40
C ASP A 10 7.07 -4.54 -3.46
N VAL A 11 5.95 -5.13 -3.04
CA VAL A 11 5.02 -5.82 -3.93
C VAL A 11 4.35 -4.84 -4.91
N ILE A 12 4.17 -3.59 -4.48
CA ILE A 12 3.50 -2.54 -5.27
C ILE A 12 4.34 -2.17 -6.51
N ASP A 13 5.66 -2.30 -6.43
CA ASP A 13 6.57 -2.05 -7.56
C ASP A 13 6.33 -3.02 -8.73
N HIS A 14 5.56 -4.10 -8.50
CA HIS A 14 5.25 -5.15 -9.47
C HIS A 14 3.77 -5.21 -9.86
N TRP A 15 2.93 -4.30 -9.36
CA TRP A 15 1.52 -4.22 -9.74
C TRP A 15 1.33 -3.21 -10.88
N GLU A 16 1.33 -3.70 -12.11
CA GLU A 16 1.12 -2.87 -13.31
C GLU A 16 -0.37 -2.76 -13.68
N THR A 17 -1.15 -3.78 -13.30
CA THR A 17 -2.57 -3.93 -13.64
C THR A 17 -3.41 -4.34 -12.43
N ASP A 18 -4.74 -4.13 -12.51
CA ASP A 18 -5.66 -4.64 -11.49
C ASP A 18 -5.64 -6.19 -11.43
N GLU A 19 -5.35 -6.88 -12.53
CA GLU A 19 -5.15 -8.33 -12.57
C GLU A 19 -3.97 -8.80 -11.71
N ASP A 20 -2.89 -8.02 -11.60
CA ASP A 20 -1.73 -8.37 -10.77
C ASP A 20 -2.13 -8.36 -9.28
N ILE A 21 -2.90 -7.34 -8.88
CA ILE A 21 -3.46 -7.20 -7.54
C ILE A 21 -4.40 -8.38 -7.23
N LEU A 22 -5.32 -8.69 -8.15
CA LEU A 22 -6.28 -9.79 -7.98
C LEU A 22 -5.59 -11.14 -7.90
N SER A 23 -4.55 -11.37 -8.69
CA SER A 23 -3.79 -12.61 -8.68
C SER A 23 -3.06 -12.80 -7.35
N TYR A 24 -2.43 -11.74 -6.85
CA TYR A 24 -1.77 -11.77 -5.54
C TYR A 24 -2.77 -12.02 -4.40
N LEU A 25 -3.90 -11.30 -4.40
CA LEU A 25 -4.94 -11.48 -3.38
C LEU A 25 -5.52 -12.90 -3.38
N LYS A 26 -5.71 -13.52 -4.55
CA LYS A 26 -6.19 -14.92 -4.64
C LYS A 26 -5.24 -15.88 -3.94
N VAL A 27 -3.93 -15.75 -4.19
CA VAL A 27 -2.91 -16.60 -3.56
C VAL A 27 -2.96 -16.43 -2.03
N VAL A 28 -3.06 -15.20 -1.54
CA VAL A 28 -3.14 -14.91 -0.10
C VAL A 28 -4.40 -15.51 0.54
N LEU A 29 -5.49 -15.65 -0.21
CA LEU A 29 -6.75 -16.23 0.30
C LEU A 29 -6.81 -17.77 0.20
N GLU A 30 -5.95 -18.40 -0.60
CA GLU A 30 -5.89 -19.87 -0.73
C GLU A 30 -5.31 -20.55 0.53
N ASP A 31 -4.36 -19.89 1.22
CA ASP A 31 -3.86 -20.28 2.54
C ASP A 31 -3.83 -19.04 3.46
N PRO A 32 -4.96 -18.75 4.13
CA PRO A 32 -5.16 -17.44 4.74
C PRO A 32 -4.35 -17.28 6.03
N ASP A 33 -3.30 -16.47 5.94
CA ASP A 33 -2.66 -15.83 7.10
C ASP A 33 -3.33 -14.45 7.35
N PRO A 34 -3.99 -14.25 8.51
CA PRO A 34 -4.64 -12.99 8.85
C PRO A 34 -3.73 -11.76 8.75
N ASP A 35 -2.46 -11.90 9.12
CA ASP A 35 -1.50 -10.78 9.09
C ASP A 35 -1.13 -10.44 7.64
N LEU A 36 -0.95 -11.46 6.79
CA LEU A 36 -0.67 -11.28 5.36
C LEU A 36 -1.88 -10.69 4.61
N ILE A 37 -3.10 -11.10 4.96
CA ILE A 37 -4.33 -10.51 4.42
C ILE A 37 -4.39 -9.03 4.78
N ALA A 38 -4.17 -8.68 6.05
CA ALA A 38 -4.18 -7.29 6.50
C ALA A 38 -3.12 -6.45 5.77
N LEU A 39 -1.90 -6.96 5.64
CA LEU A 39 -0.83 -6.29 4.90
C LEU A 39 -1.18 -6.08 3.43
N THR A 40 -1.71 -7.11 2.77
CA THR A 40 -2.12 -7.06 1.37
C THR A 40 -3.19 -5.99 1.13
N LEU A 41 -4.16 -5.86 2.04
CA LEU A 41 -5.18 -4.81 1.96
C LEU A 41 -4.59 -3.40 2.13
N VAL A 42 -3.59 -3.24 2.99
CA VAL A 42 -2.83 -1.98 3.13
C VAL A 42 -2.10 -1.66 1.83
N ASP A 43 -1.43 -2.63 1.22
CA ASP A 43 -0.72 -2.45 -0.05
C ASP A 43 -1.70 -2.07 -1.19
N ILE A 44 -2.87 -2.70 -1.25
CA ILE A 44 -3.92 -2.33 -2.22
C ILE A 44 -4.37 -0.88 -2.02
N ALA A 45 -4.56 -0.44 -0.77
CA ALA A 45 -4.91 0.94 -0.47
C ALA A 45 -3.79 1.93 -0.83
N ARG A 46 -2.51 1.52 -0.70
CA ARG A 46 -1.34 2.31 -1.15
C ARG A 46 -1.33 2.42 -2.67
N ALA A 47 -1.44 1.30 -3.38
CA ALA A 47 -1.41 1.22 -4.84
C ALA A 47 -2.55 2.01 -5.51
N LYS A 48 -3.76 1.98 -4.93
CA LYS A 48 -4.91 2.75 -5.42
C LYS A 48 -4.88 4.23 -5.02
N GLY A 49 -3.85 4.70 -4.32
CA GLY A 49 -3.71 6.11 -3.90
C GLY A 49 -4.68 6.54 -2.79
N VAL A 50 -5.48 5.62 -2.23
CA VAL A 50 -6.43 5.91 -1.15
C VAL A 50 -5.71 6.36 0.12
N LEU A 51 -4.55 5.78 0.43
CA LEU A 51 -3.73 6.21 1.56
C LEU A 51 -3.13 7.62 1.37
N ASN A 52 -2.65 7.93 0.17
CA ASN A 52 -2.12 9.27 -0.15
C ASN A 52 -3.23 10.34 -0.09
N GLU A 53 -4.43 10.04 -0.59
CA GLU A 53 -5.58 10.95 -0.48
C GLU A 53 -6.03 11.18 0.96
N LEU A 54 -6.04 10.13 1.80
CA LEU A 54 -6.37 10.24 3.22
C LEU A 54 -5.39 11.16 3.96
N GLU A 55 -4.08 11.02 3.71
CA GLU A 55 -3.06 11.91 4.28
C GLU A 55 -3.26 13.37 3.87
N VAL A 56 -3.52 13.62 2.58
CA VAL A 56 -3.82 14.97 2.07
C VAL A 56 -5.06 15.56 2.72
N ARG A 57 -6.12 14.74 2.92
CA ARG A 57 -7.37 15.17 3.58
C ARG A 57 -7.15 15.45 5.06
N LEU A 58 -6.41 14.61 5.77
CA LEU A 58 -6.06 14.81 7.18
C LEU A 58 -5.23 16.09 7.38
N ARG A 59 -4.29 16.38 6.47
CA ARG A 59 -3.51 17.63 6.49
C ARG A 59 -4.41 18.86 6.36
N LYS A 60 -5.30 18.88 5.35
CA LYS A 60 -6.24 19.99 5.14
C LYS A 60 -7.19 20.20 6.34
N GLY A 61 -7.63 19.12 6.98
CA GLY A 61 -8.46 19.18 8.18
C GLY A 61 -7.72 19.81 9.38
N LYS A 62 -6.42 19.53 9.54
CA LYS A 62 -5.59 20.15 10.58
C LYS A 62 -5.33 21.63 10.31
N GLU A 63 -5.09 22.03 9.06
CA GLU A 63 -4.90 23.44 8.67
C GLU A 63 -6.16 24.28 8.91
N ALA A 64 -7.33 23.75 8.58
CA ALA A 64 -8.61 24.41 8.84
C ALA A 64 -8.92 24.56 10.34
N ALA A 65 -8.46 23.63 11.18
CA ALA A 65 -8.58 23.74 12.64
C ALA A 65 -7.61 24.76 13.25
N VAL A 66 -6.50 25.06 12.55
CA VAL A 66 -5.48 26.03 12.99
C VAL A 66 -5.78 27.46 12.52
N SER A 67 -6.45 27.65 11.37
CA SER A 67 -6.75 28.99 10.83
C SER A 67 -8.07 29.59 11.34
N GLY A 68 -8.73 28.96 12.31
CA GLY A 68 -10.01 29.39 12.88
C GLY A 68 -9.91 30.39 14.05
N GLN A 69 -8.86 31.20 14.13
CA GLN A 69 -8.63 32.18 15.19
C GLN A 69 -8.31 33.57 14.65
#